data_AF-A0A066Z9E9-F1
#
_entry.id   AF-A0A066Z9E9-F1
#
_cell.length_a   1.000
_cell.length_b   1.000
_cell.length_c   1.000
_cell.angle_alpha   90.00
_cell.angle_beta   90.00
_cell.angle_gamma   90.00
#
_symmetry.space_group_name_H-M   'P 1'
#
loop_
_entity.id
_entity.type
_entity.pdbx_description
1 polymer ?
#
loop_
_entity_poly.entity_id
_entity_poly.type
_entity_poly.pdbx_seq_one_letter_code
_entity_poly.pdbx_strand_id
1 'polypeptide(L)'
;MNAEQQSKERFAADAKDHVLTVLHDDGLYRHLRARSPKTSDYYWFELITAPGTLIFRGDGESFVFARLPDMFEFFRSPSGRVNPSYWAEKLTSDRDSVKAFDEDRFVRRVKEYTVGAIRDGWAPRGIGRAVTRFLSEVDTTSEVAARAELEEFEFGGKWVASCDCGAGKEFSADGCVAAALWAGTHRRKGHNPVAREEQAFRFEDSWEWDFREYDRAKAAQADELVVPLPVRELHTDAEQQLCASWIGEHGDPADWSQETRLTYANTLAHLRAGGAL
;
A
#
# COMPACT_ATOMS: atom_id res chain seq x y z
N MET A 1 6.14 5.90 21.15
CA MET A 1 5.57 6.97 20.31
C MET A 1 5.20 6.32 18.98
N ASN A 2 3.95 6.42 18.49
CA ASN A 2 3.58 5.77 17.22
C ASN A 2 3.99 6.66 16.03
N ALA A 3 4.06 6.08 14.83
CA ALA A 3 4.50 6.77 13.61
C ALA A 3 3.64 8.00 13.25
N GLU A 4 2.34 7.98 13.59
CA GLU A 4 1.41 9.08 13.37
C GLU A 4 1.77 10.31 14.22
N GLN A 5 2.05 10.09 15.51
CA GLN A 5 2.41 11.16 16.45
C GLN A 5 3.73 11.82 16.04
N GLN A 6 4.72 11.01 15.63
CA GLN A 6 6.03 11.50 15.20
C GLN A 6 5.95 12.33 13.90
N SER A 7 5.08 11.93 12.97
CA SER A 7 4.89 12.65 11.70
C SER A 7 4.16 13.98 11.89
N LYS A 8 3.13 14.03 12.76
CA LYS A 8 2.45 15.28 13.15
C LYS A 8 3.39 16.28 13.79
N GLU A 9 4.21 15.82 14.73
CA GLU A 9 5.18 16.66 15.42
C GLU A 9 6.25 17.20 14.44
N ARG A 10 6.68 16.37 13.49
CA ARG A 10 7.63 16.77 12.45
C ARG A 10 7.03 17.79 11.48
N PHE A 11 5.83 17.55 10.93
CA PHE A 11 5.16 18.51 10.06
C PHE A 11 4.91 19.85 10.77
N ALA A 12 4.43 19.81 12.02
CA ALA A 12 4.25 21.03 12.80
C ALA A 12 5.56 21.80 13.01
N ALA A 13 6.70 21.11 13.12
CA ALA A 13 8.01 21.73 13.20
C ALA A 13 8.50 22.28 11.84
N ASP A 14 8.30 21.54 10.75
CA ASP A 14 8.76 21.88 9.40
C ASP A 14 7.91 22.99 8.77
N ALA A 15 6.60 23.00 9.01
CA ALA A 15 5.64 24.00 8.52
C ALA A 15 5.44 25.20 9.47
N LYS A 16 6.15 25.27 10.60
CA LYS A 16 5.91 26.28 11.66
C LYS A 16 5.99 27.73 11.18
N ASP A 17 6.83 28.00 10.18
CA ASP A 17 7.09 29.33 9.63
C ASP A 17 6.39 29.51 8.26
N HIS A 18 5.64 28.52 7.78
CA HIS A 18 4.99 28.58 6.47
C HIS A 18 3.78 29.49 6.48
N VAL A 19 3.65 30.27 5.42
CA VAL A 19 2.49 31.11 5.16
C VAL A 19 1.67 30.47 4.04
N LEU A 20 0.39 30.22 4.31
CA LEU A 20 -0.57 29.81 3.31
C LEU A 20 -1.06 31.05 2.55
N THR A 21 -0.73 31.13 1.26
CA THR A 21 -1.11 32.23 0.38
C THR A 21 -2.16 31.73 -0.61
N VAL A 22 -3.27 32.46 -0.73
CA VAL A 22 -4.26 32.25 -1.81
C VAL A 22 -3.76 32.96 -3.06
N LEU A 23 -3.39 32.20 -4.08
CA LEU A 23 -2.93 32.73 -5.38
C LEU A 23 -4.09 32.91 -6.36
N HIS A 24 -5.10 32.05 -6.26
CA HIS A 24 -6.34 32.13 -7.03
C HIS A 24 -7.49 31.49 -6.26
N ASP A 25 -8.67 32.08 -6.34
CA ASP A 25 -9.92 31.57 -5.75
C ASP A 25 -11.11 31.97 -6.62
N ASP A 26 -11.62 30.99 -7.37
CA ASP A 26 -12.85 31.08 -8.17
C ASP A 26 -13.70 29.82 -7.96
N GLY A 27 -14.37 29.75 -6.81
CA GLY A 27 -15.26 28.65 -6.46
C GLY A 27 -14.52 27.31 -6.33
N LEU A 28 -14.68 26.42 -7.30
CA LEU A 28 -14.01 25.12 -7.33
C LEU A 28 -12.59 25.18 -7.92
N TYR A 29 -12.22 26.29 -8.57
CA TYR A 29 -10.89 26.53 -9.11
C TYR A 29 -10.07 27.35 -8.12
N ARG A 30 -9.23 26.68 -7.31
CA ARG A 30 -8.43 27.35 -6.28
C ARG A 30 -6.96 26.97 -6.39
N HIS A 31 -6.08 27.92 -6.09
CA HIS A 31 -4.63 27.73 -6.00
C HIS A 31 -4.12 28.31 -4.69
N LEU A 32 -3.70 27.44 -3.78
CA LEU A 32 -3.06 27.80 -2.52
C LEU A 32 -1.59 27.42 -2.57
N ARG A 33 -0.74 28.19 -1.91
CA ARG A 33 0.69 27.88 -1.74
C ARG A 33 1.08 28.03 -0.28
N ALA A 34 1.66 27.00 0.30
CA ALA A 34 2.30 27.06 1.62
C ALA A 34 3.82 27.14 1.44
N ARG A 35 4.43 28.21 1.95
CA ARG A 35 5.88 28.39 1.88
C ARG A 35 6.37 29.27 3.01
N SER A 36 7.55 28.96 3.56
CA SER A 36 8.24 29.85 4.51
C SER A 36 8.70 31.14 3.80
N PRO A 37 8.41 32.33 4.36
CA PRO A 37 8.95 33.59 3.86
C PRO A 37 10.39 33.84 4.33
N LYS A 38 10.90 33.03 5.27
CA LYS A 38 12.20 33.21 5.94
C LYS A 38 13.29 32.25 5.44
N THR A 39 12.91 31.09 4.91
CA THR A 39 13.83 30.02 4.49
C THR A 39 13.61 29.62 3.04
N SER A 40 14.70 29.28 2.35
CA SER A 40 14.73 28.96 0.92
C SER A 40 14.24 27.53 0.62
N ASP A 41 13.37 27.44 -0.39
CA ASP A 41 13.13 26.36 -1.37
C ASP A 41 12.84 24.92 -0.94
N TYR A 42 12.88 24.60 0.35
CA TYR A 42 12.57 23.25 0.85
C TYR A 42 11.24 23.21 1.63
N TYR A 43 10.56 22.08 1.54
CA TYR A 43 9.28 21.74 2.17
C TYR A 43 8.13 22.67 1.79
N TRP A 44 8.13 23.23 0.58
CA TRP A 44 7.01 24.05 0.11
C TRP A 44 6.05 23.20 -0.73
N PHE A 45 4.77 23.53 -0.66
CA PHE A 45 3.76 22.85 -1.47
C PHE A 45 2.68 23.80 -1.96
N GLU A 46 1.97 23.34 -2.98
CA GLU A 46 0.82 23.98 -3.58
C GLU A 46 -0.36 23.01 -3.63
N LEU A 47 -1.54 23.58 -3.43
CA LEU A 47 -2.81 22.92 -3.64
C LEU A 47 -3.53 23.59 -4.79
N ILE A 48 -3.80 22.83 -5.84
CA ILE A 48 -4.56 23.29 -7.01
C ILE A 48 -5.81 22.44 -7.12
N THR A 49 -6.98 23.07 -7.18
CA THR A 49 -8.27 22.38 -7.30
C THR A 49 -8.98 22.78 -8.58
N ALA A 50 -9.75 21.83 -9.10
CA ALA A 50 -10.76 21.98 -10.15
C ALA A 50 -11.93 21.05 -9.79
N PRO A 51 -13.11 21.16 -10.44
CA PRO A 51 -14.23 20.27 -10.15
C PRO A 51 -13.81 18.79 -10.22
N GLY A 52 -13.92 18.08 -9.10
CA GLY A 52 -13.57 16.65 -9.04
C GLY A 52 -12.09 16.34 -8.84
N THR A 53 -11.19 17.33 -8.79
CA THR A 53 -9.73 17.11 -8.81
C THR A 53 -8.97 17.99 -7.82
N LEU A 54 -7.98 17.39 -7.14
CA LEU A 54 -6.98 18.11 -6.35
C LEU A 54 -5.58 17.65 -6.77
N ILE A 55 -4.73 18.62 -7.07
CA ILE A 55 -3.32 18.43 -7.34
C ILE A 55 -2.55 18.95 -6.13
N PHE A 56 -1.77 18.06 -5.54
CA PHE A 56 -0.72 18.39 -4.59
C PHE A 56 0.61 18.36 -5.33
N ARG A 57 1.41 19.40 -5.17
CA ARG A 57 2.76 19.49 -5.76
C ARG A 57 3.66 20.35 -4.91
N GLY A 58 4.96 20.16 -5.00
CA GLY A 58 5.91 20.91 -4.18
C GLY A 58 7.34 20.64 -4.60
N ASP A 59 8.27 20.79 -3.65
CA ASP A 59 9.64 20.30 -3.79
C ASP A 59 9.75 18.76 -3.70
N GLY A 60 8.74 18.09 -3.13
CA GLY A 60 8.61 16.64 -3.04
C GLY A 60 7.81 15.98 -4.18
N GLU A 61 7.35 14.75 -3.92
CA GLU A 61 6.47 14.00 -4.84
C GLU A 61 5.15 14.76 -5.07
N SER A 62 4.58 14.63 -6.27
CA SER A 62 3.31 15.25 -6.63
C SER A 62 2.20 14.20 -6.72
N PHE A 63 1.01 14.55 -6.24
CA PHE A 63 -0.14 13.66 -6.18
C PHE A 63 -1.35 14.30 -6.85
N VAL A 64 -2.12 13.49 -7.59
CA VAL A 64 -3.38 13.93 -8.20
C VAL A 64 -4.51 13.05 -7.72
N PHE A 65 -5.44 13.64 -6.97
CA PHE A 65 -6.60 12.98 -6.38
C PHE A 65 -7.87 13.34 -7.15
N ALA A 66 -8.80 12.40 -7.27
CA ALA A 66 -10.12 12.68 -7.81
C ALA A 66 -11.25 11.96 -7.07
N ARG A 67 -12.33 12.69 -6.76
CA ARG A 67 -13.52 12.15 -6.10
C ARG A 67 -14.75 13.08 -6.10
N LEU A 68 -14.78 14.07 -5.21
CA LEU A 68 -15.92 14.96 -4.99
C LEU A 68 -15.77 16.23 -5.84
N PRO A 69 -16.89 16.88 -6.25
CA PRO A 69 -16.82 18.15 -6.97
C PRO A 69 -15.93 19.17 -6.26
N ASP A 70 -16.09 19.32 -4.94
CA ASP A 70 -15.14 20.03 -4.10
C ASP A 70 -14.19 19.04 -3.41
N MET A 71 -12.94 18.98 -3.88
CA MET A 71 -11.94 18.10 -3.28
C MET A 71 -11.41 18.61 -1.92
N PHE A 72 -11.56 19.89 -1.56
CA PHE A 72 -11.26 20.31 -0.19
C PHE A 72 -12.29 19.76 0.80
N GLU A 73 -13.55 19.64 0.41
CA GLU A 73 -14.56 18.95 1.23
C GLU A 73 -14.12 17.51 1.52
N PHE A 74 -13.58 16.81 0.52
CA PHE A 74 -13.10 15.44 0.69
C PHE A 74 -12.02 15.30 1.77
N PHE A 75 -11.07 16.24 1.83
CA PHE A 75 -9.99 16.20 2.82
C PHE A 75 -10.37 16.86 4.16
N ARG A 76 -11.40 17.72 4.20
CA ARG A 76 -11.95 18.32 5.44
C ARG A 76 -12.84 17.32 6.19
N SER A 77 -12.22 16.32 6.80
CA SER A 77 -12.90 15.43 7.76
C SER A 77 -13.29 16.22 9.02
N PRO A 78 -14.56 16.16 9.50
CA PRO A 78 -14.99 16.80 10.74
C PRO A 78 -14.22 16.34 11.98
N SER A 79 -13.68 15.12 11.93
CA SER A 79 -12.88 14.55 13.01
C SER A 79 -11.40 14.95 12.95
N GLY A 80 -10.95 15.59 11.87
CA GLY A 80 -9.54 15.83 11.60
C GLY A 80 -8.69 14.56 11.48
N ARG A 81 -9.33 13.39 11.44
CA ARG A 81 -8.64 12.11 11.30
C ARG A 81 -8.20 11.95 9.87
N VAL A 82 -6.89 11.81 9.71
CA VAL A 82 -6.23 11.42 8.48
C VAL A 82 -6.58 9.96 8.18
N ASN A 83 -6.91 9.65 6.92
CA ASN A 83 -7.15 8.28 6.47
C ASN A 83 -6.34 7.97 5.19
N PRO A 84 -5.02 7.74 5.31
CA PRO A 84 -4.12 7.70 4.15
C PRO A 84 -4.41 6.52 3.22
N SER A 85 -4.75 5.36 3.78
CA SER A 85 -5.15 4.17 2.99
C SER A 85 -6.35 4.48 2.10
N TYR A 86 -7.33 5.22 2.62
CA TYR A 86 -8.51 5.60 1.86
C TYR A 86 -8.26 6.72 0.86
N TRP A 87 -7.37 7.66 1.16
CA TRP A 87 -6.99 8.72 0.25
C TRP A 87 -6.16 8.20 -0.93
N ALA A 88 -5.27 7.24 -0.67
CA ALA A 88 -4.47 6.57 -1.69
C ALA A 88 -5.34 5.88 -2.75
N GLU A 89 -6.51 5.34 -2.38
CA GLU A 89 -7.47 4.80 -3.36
C GLU A 89 -7.96 5.86 -4.38
N LYS A 90 -7.86 7.15 -4.05
CA LYS A 90 -8.36 8.27 -4.87
C LYS A 90 -7.27 8.90 -5.72
N LEU A 91 -6.04 8.37 -5.69
CA LEU A 91 -4.99 8.74 -6.63
C LEU A 91 -5.40 8.32 -8.05
N THR A 92 -5.27 9.28 -8.97
CA THR A 92 -5.57 9.14 -10.40
C THR A 92 -4.35 8.73 -11.22
N SER A 93 -3.15 9.04 -10.73
CA SER A 93 -1.87 8.64 -11.32
C SER A 93 -1.11 7.73 -10.35
N ASP A 94 -0.50 6.68 -10.90
CA ASP A 94 0.39 5.71 -10.24
C ASP A 94 0.02 5.36 -8.79
N ARG A 95 -1.10 4.64 -8.61
CA ARG A 95 -1.58 4.17 -7.30
C ARG A 95 -0.57 3.29 -6.54
N ASP A 96 0.45 2.82 -7.24
CA ASP A 96 1.50 1.98 -6.70
C ASP A 96 2.67 2.79 -6.13
N SER A 97 2.80 4.08 -6.46
CA SER A 97 3.86 4.96 -5.93
C SER A 97 3.78 5.19 -4.41
N VAL A 98 2.60 4.96 -3.83
CA VAL A 98 2.30 5.10 -2.39
C VAL A 98 2.26 3.78 -1.63
N LYS A 99 2.57 2.66 -2.29
CA LYS A 99 2.69 1.36 -1.61
C LYS A 99 4.17 1.06 -1.36
N ALA A 100 4.48 0.59 -0.16
CA ALA A 100 5.82 0.14 0.17
C ALA A 100 5.85 -1.37 0.13
N PHE A 101 7.05 -1.88 -0.15
CA PHE A 101 7.34 -3.27 0.07
C PHE A 101 7.03 -3.67 1.52
N ASP A 102 6.23 -4.71 1.70
CA ASP A 102 5.92 -5.31 2.99
C ASP A 102 6.53 -6.71 3.04
N GLU A 103 7.58 -6.83 3.85
CA GLU A 103 8.32 -8.06 4.06
C GLU A 103 7.44 -9.19 4.62
N ASP A 104 6.54 -8.89 5.57
CA ASP A 104 5.65 -9.89 6.15
C ASP A 104 4.67 -10.44 5.10
N ARG A 105 4.19 -9.56 4.21
CA ARG A 105 3.33 -9.95 3.09
C ARG A 105 4.08 -10.79 2.06
N PHE A 106 5.32 -10.47 1.75
CA PHE A 106 6.20 -11.30 0.94
C PHE A 106 6.36 -12.71 1.55
N VAL A 107 6.78 -12.78 2.81
CA VAL A 107 6.97 -14.04 3.56
C VAL A 107 5.69 -14.88 3.57
N ARG A 108 4.54 -14.25 3.82
CA ARG A 108 3.23 -14.94 3.83
C ARG A 108 2.92 -15.52 2.46
N ARG A 109 3.06 -14.74 1.39
CA ARG A 109 2.70 -15.19 0.04
C ARG A 109 3.58 -16.36 -0.43
N VAL A 110 4.88 -16.30 -0.18
CA VAL A 110 5.83 -17.39 -0.46
C VAL A 110 5.42 -18.68 0.25
N LYS A 111 5.01 -18.59 1.53
CA LYS A 111 4.51 -19.74 2.31
C LYS A 111 3.19 -20.27 1.75
N GLU A 112 2.23 -19.41 1.44
CA GLU A 112 0.92 -19.79 0.90
C GLU A 112 1.05 -20.57 -0.42
N TYR A 113 1.87 -20.07 -1.35
CA TYR A 113 2.13 -20.76 -2.61
C TYR A 113 2.77 -22.13 -2.37
N THR A 114 3.77 -22.19 -1.50
CA THR A 114 4.46 -23.46 -1.16
C THR A 114 3.50 -24.48 -0.55
N VAL A 115 2.62 -24.05 0.35
CA VAL A 115 1.60 -24.91 0.96
C VAL A 115 0.58 -25.37 -0.08
N GLY A 116 0.15 -24.47 -0.98
CA GLY A 116 -0.70 -24.81 -2.12
C GLY A 116 -0.09 -25.90 -2.97
N ALA A 117 1.18 -25.73 -3.35
CA ALA A 117 1.90 -26.70 -4.16
C ALA A 117 2.04 -28.09 -3.51
N ILE A 118 2.29 -28.13 -2.19
CA ILE A 118 2.35 -29.38 -1.42
C ILE A 118 0.97 -30.05 -1.41
N ARG A 119 -0.08 -29.27 -1.14
CA ARG A 119 -1.47 -29.77 -1.08
C ARG A 119 -1.91 -30.33 -2.43
N ASP A 120 -1.56 -29.66 -3.50
CA ASP A 120 -1.97 -30.00 -4.86
C ASP A 120 -1.06 -31.10 -5.47
N GLY A 121 -0.05 -31.56 -4.73
CA GLY A 121 0.71 -32.78 -5.00
C GLY A 121 1.84 -32.65 -6.05
N TRP A 122 2.13 -31.44 -6.51
CA TRP A 122 3.16 -31.19 -7.52
C TRP A 122 4.48 -30.67 -6.92
N ALA A 123 4.51 -30.34 -5.63
CA ALA A 123 5.76 -29.91 -4.98
C ALA A 123 6.69 -31.08 -4.64
N PRO A 124 8.01 -30.94 -4.86
CA PRO A 124 8.99 -31.98 -4.54
C PRO A 124 9.17 -32.16 -3.01
N ARG A 125 9.59 -33.36 -2.61
CA ARG A 125 9.87 -33.66 -1.19
C ARG A 125 10.97 -32.75 -0.65
N GLY A 126 10.76 -32.19 0.53
CA GLY A 126 11.72 -31.32 1.20
C GLY A 126 11.58 -29.83 0.87
N ILE A 127 10.67 -29.46 -0.04
CA ILE A 127 10.46 -28.06 -0.45
C ILE A 127 10.21 -27.12 0.74
N GLY A 128 9.40 -27.52 1.73
CA GLY A 128 9.11 -26.67 2.89
C GLY A 128 10.35 -26.32 3.73
N ARG A 129 11.36 -27.22 3.77
CA ARG A 129 12.64 -26.94 4.43
C ARG A 129 13.51 -26.01 3.58
N ALA A 130 13.50 -26.19 2.26
CA ALA A 130 14.22 -25.32 1.33
C ALA A 130 13.68 -23.90 1.35
N VAL A 131 12.35 -23.74 1.31
CA VAL A 131 11.69 -22.42 1.39
C VAL A 131 11.92 -21.77 2.75
N THR A 132 11.89 -22.52 3.85
CA THR A 132 12.25 -21.96 5.18
C THR A 132 13.67 -21.41 5.20
N ARG A 133 14.64 -22.09 4.56
CA ARG A 133 16.01 -21.60 4.45
C ARG A 133 16.11 -20.35 3.57
N PHE A 134 15.50 -20.40 2.39
CA PHE A 134 15.42 -19.26 1.48
C PHE A 134 14.89 -18.01 2.21
N LEU A 135 13.77 -18.13 2.92
CA LEU A 135 13.18 -17.02 3.68
C LEU A 135 14.05 -16.49 4.83
N SER A 136 15.08 -17.23 5.28
CA SER A 136 16.03 -16.76 6.28
C SER A 136 17.26 -16.07 5.71
N GLU A 137 17.48 -16.20 4.40
CA GLU A 137 18.68 -15.73 3.70
C GLU A 137 18.37 -14.63 2.68
N VAL A 138 17.12 -14.54 2.22
CA VAL A 138 16.67 -13.62 1.17
C VAL A 138 16.85 -12.14 1.52
N ASP A 139 17.35 -11.37 0.56
CA ASP A 139 17.44 -9.92 0.64
C ASP A 139 16.05 -9.26 0.50
N THR A 140 15.52 -8.79 1.63
CA THR A 140 14.24 -8.06 1.73
C THR A 140 14.43 -6.55 1.83
N THR A 141 15.62 -6.01 1.53
CA THR A 141 15.89 -4.56 1.59
C THR A 141 15.05 -3.74 0.60
N SER A 142 14.59 -4.37 -0.48
CA SER A 142 13.66 -3.79 -1.44
C SER A 142 12.83 -4.87 -2.13
N GLU A 143 11.67 -4.49 -2.69
CA GLU A 143 10.86 -5.41 -3.50
C GLU A 143 11.63 -5.94 -4.71
N VAL A 144 12.49 -5.12 -5.31
CA VAL A 144 13.29 -5.50 -6.48
C VAL A 144 14.28 -6.61 -6.10
N ALA A 145 14.97 -6.47 -4.97
CA ALA A 145 15.90 -7.48 -4.46
C ALA A 145 15.17 -8.79 -4.11
N ALA A 146 14.07 -8.69 -3.36
CA ALA A 146 13.27 -9.85 -2.97
C ALA A 146 12.68 -10.60 -4.17
N ARG A 147 12.26 -9.88 -5.22
CA ARG A 147 11.77 -10.47 -6.47
C ARG A 147 12.86 -11.17 -7.25
N ALA A 148 14.03 -10.55 -7.39
CA ALA A 148 15.16 -11.16 -8.11
C ALA A 148 15.55 -12.50 -7.48
N GLU A 149 15.67 -12.56 -6.16
CA GLU A 149 15.97 -13.82 -5.47
C GLU A 149 14.84 -14.85 -5.54
N LEU A 150 13.58 -14.40 -5.51
CA LEU A 150 12.43 -15.29 -5.67
C LEU A 150 12.37 -15.92 -7.07
N GLU A 151 12.75 -15.16 -8.11
CA GLU A 151 12.84 -15.63 -9.50
C GLU A 151 14.00 -16.62 -9.71
N GLU A 152 15.11 -16.41 -8.99
CA GLU A 152 16.28 -17.30 -9.02
C GLU A 152 16.09 -18.58 -8.20
N PHE A 153 15.09 -18.63 -7.31
CA PHE A 153 14.86 -19.79 -6.46
C PHE A 153 14.51 -21.04 -7.28
N GLU A 154 15.31 -22.07 -7.11
CA GLU A 154 15.10 -23.38 -7.72
C GLU A 154 15.32 -24.51 -6.71
N PHE A 155 14.42 -25.50 -6.70
CA PHE A 155 14.57 -26.65 -5.83
C PHE A 155 14.14 -27.97 -6.47
N GLY A 156 14.97 -29.00 -6.32
CA GLY A 156 14.61 -30.38 -6.61
C GLY A 156 14.64 -30.81 -8.07
N GLY A 157 15.19 -29.97 -8.97
CA GLY A 157 15.45 -30.37 -10.36
C GLY A 157 16.31 -31.64 -10.43
N LYS A 158 15.93 -32.57 -11.30
CA LYS A 158 16.71 -33.80 -11.50
C LYS A 158 16.59 -34.27 -12.95
N TRP A 159 17.61 -34.96 -13.42
CA TRP A 159 17.55 -35.63 -14.70
C TRP A 159 17.16 -37.09 -14.50
N VAL A 160 16.21 -37.56 -15.29
CA VAL A 160 15.79 -38.96 -15.28
C VAL A 160 16.04 -39.53 -16.67
N ALA A 161 16.84 -40.60 -16.71
CA ALA A 161 16.97 -41.41 -17.90
C ALA A 161 16.18 -42.71 -17.74
N SER A 162 15.40 -43.08 -18.75
CA SER A 162 14.53 -44.26 -18.74
C SER A 162 14.47 -44.92 -20.11
N CYS A 163 14.14 -46.20 -20.18
CA CYS A 163 14.03 -46.98 -21.40
C CYS A 163 12.77 -47.85 -21.36
N ASP A 164 12.18 -48.11 -22.53
CA ASP A 164 11.06 -49.04 -22.74
C ASP A 164 11.30 -50.47 -22.22
N CYS A 165 12.56 -50.89 -22.05
CA CYS A 165 12.93 -52.17 -21.45
C CYS A 165 12.75 -52.21 -19.91
N GLY A 166 12.39 -51.10 -19.26
CA GLY A 166 12.22 -50.97 -17.82
C GLY A 166 13.46 -50.51 -17.05
N ALA A 167 14.60 -50.29 -17.72
CA ALA A 167 15.78 -49.71 -17.09
C ALA A 167 15.64 -48.19 -16.93
N GLY A 168 16.09 -47.64 -15.79
CA GLY A 168 16.12 -46.21 -15.56
C GLY A 168 17.09 -45.80 -14.46
N LYS A 169 17.47 -44.53 -14.45
CA LYS A 169 18.39 -43.94 -13.47
C LYS A 169 18.08 -42.45 -13.26
N GLU A 170 18.18 -42.01 -12.02
CA GLU A 170 18.11 -40.59 -11.64
C GLU A 170 19.51 -39.98 -11.54
N PHE A 171 19.61 -38.71 -11.88
CA PHE A 171 20.81 -37.89 -11.85
C PHE A 171 20.48 -36.54 -11.20
N SER A 172 21.48 -35.87 -10.64
CA SER A 172 21.33 -34.52 -10.07
C SER A 172 20.90 -33.48 -11.12
N ALA A 173 20.53 -32.28 -10.67
CA ALA A 173 20.12 -31.17 -11.54
C ALA A 173 21.16 -30.83 -12.63
N ASP A 174 22.45 -30.88 -12.30
CA ASP A 174 23.58 -30.68 -13.21
C ASP A 174 23.95 -31.95 -14.01
N GLY A 175 23.25 -33.05 -13.77
CA GLY A 175 23.51 -34.38 -14.32
C GLY A 175 23.13 -34.57 -15.79
N CYS A 176 22.80 -33.51 -16.53
CA CYS A 176 22.37 -33.55 -17.94
C CYS A 176 23.31 -34.42 -18.80
N VAL A 177 24.62 -34.19 -18.71
CA VAL A 177 25.63 -34.95 -19.47
C VAL A 177 25.63 -36.42 -19.06
N ALA A 178 25.54 -36.71 -17.76
CA ALA A 178 25.51 -38.08 -17.26
C ALA A 178 24.23 -38.83 -17.68
N ALA A 179 23.08 -38.15 -17.70
CA ALA A 179 21.82 -38.68 -18.16
C ALA A 179 21.82 -38.95 -19.67
N ALA A 180 22.35 -38.02 -20.47
CA ALA A 180 22.52 -38.18 -21.91
C ALA A 180 23.50 -39.31 -22.26
N LEU A 181 24.62 -39.43 -21.53
CA LEU A 181 25.57 -40.53 -21.68
C LEU A 181 24.95 -41.88 -21.33
N TRP A 182 24.15 -41.95 -20.26
CA TRP A 182 23.41 -43.17 -19.94
C TRP A 182 22.48 -43.54 -21.10
N ALA A 183 21.70 -42.60 -21.63
CA ALA A 183 20.80 -42.87 -22.75
C ALA A 183 21.55 -43.30 -24.02
N GLY A 184 22.69 -42.66 -24.32
CA GLY A 184 23.53 -43.02 -25.46
C GLY A 184 24.15 -44.41 -25.33
N THR A 185 24.69 -44.75 -24.16
CA THR A 185 25.29 -46.07 -23.89
C THR A 185 24.25 -47.19 -23.78
N HIS A 186 23.02 -46.86 -23.41
CA HIS A 186 21.91 -47.83 -23.32
C HIS A 186 21.19 -48.06 -24.66
N ARG A 187 21.55 -47.32 -25.72
CA ARG A 187 20.91 -47.43 -27.03
C ARG A 187 21.39 -48.69 -27.77
N ARG A 188 20.47 -49.62 -28.00
CA ARG A 188 20.68 -50.86 -28.77
C ARG A 188 19.38 -51.30 -29.44
N LYS A 189 19.44 -52.31 -30.33
CA LYS A 189 18.26 -52.80 -31.07
C LYS A 189 17.13 -53.18 -30.09
N GLY A 190 15.95 -52.57 -30.24
CA GLY A 190 14.79 -52.79 -29.39
C GLY A 190 14.82 -52.05 -28.04
N HIS A 191 15.72 -51.08 -27.86
CA HIS A 191 15.78 -50.20 -26.69
C HIS A 191 15.67 -48.75 -27.13
N ASN A 192 14.69 -48.02 -26.58
CA ASN A 192 14.52 -46.59 -26.82
C ASN A 192 14.73 -45.76 -25.54
N PRO A 193 15.98 -45.56 -25.10
CA PRO A 193 16.27 -44.77 -23.91
C PRO A 193 16.07 -43.27 -24.18
N VAL A 194 15.44 -42.59 -23.23
CA VAL A 194 15.23 -41.15 -23.20
C VAL A 194 15.81 -40.58 -21.92
N ALA A 195 16.49 -39.44 -22.03
CA ALA A 195 16.86 -38.62 -20.89
C ALA A 195 15.96 -37.38 -20.91
N ARG A 196 15.31 -37.10 -19.79
CA ARG A 196 14.45 -35.93 -19.62
C ARG A 196 14.78 -35.24 -18.31
N GLU A 197 14.64 -33.93 -18.31
CA GLU A 197 14.62 -33.14 -17.09
C GLU A 197 13.25 -33.32 -16.42
N GLU A 198 13.25 -33.68 -15.14
CA GLU A 198 12.09 -33.46 -14.30
C GLU A 198 12.20 -32.05 -13.73
N GLN A 199 11.22 -31.21 -14.07
CA GLN A 199 11.22 -29.80 -13.76
C GLN A 199 11.45 -29.57 -12.27
N ALA A 200 12.38 -28.67 -11.99
CA ALA A 200 12.58 -28.15 -10.66
C ALA A 200 11.35 -27.34 -10.23
N PHE A 201 11.10 -27.33 -8.93
CA PHE A 201 10.16 -26.38 -8.36
C PHE A 201 10.73 -24.97 -8.46
N ARG A 202 9.91 -24.06 -9.00
CA ARG A 202 10.14 -22.62 -9.03
C ARG A 202 8.86 -21.91 -8.61
N PHE A 203 8.98 -20.65 -8.19
CA PHE A 203 7.82 -19.79 -7.98
C PHE A 203 7.37 -19.25 -9.34
N GLU A 204 6.20 -19.69 -9.80
CA GLU A 204 5.63 -19.28 -11.09
C GLU A 204 4.69 -18.09 -10.91
N ASP A 205 4.60 -17.26 -11.96
CA ASP A 205 3.76 -16.06 -12.01
C ASP A 205 3.95 -15.13 -10.80
N SER A 206 5.15 -15.11 -10.22
CA SER A 206 5.47 -14.32 -9.01
C SER A 206 5.38 -12.82 -9.25
N TRP A 207 5.47 -12.36 -10.51
CA TRP A 207 5.21 -10.97 -10.91
C TRP A 207 3.75 -10.53 -10.65
N GLU A 208 2.79 -11.46 -10.58
CA GLU A 208 1.39 -11.15 -10.23
C GLU A 208 1.17 -11.02 -8.72
N TRP A 209 2.17 -11.37 -7.91
CA TRP A 209 2.04 -11.39 -6.47
C TRP A 209 2.20 -9.98 -5.92
N ASP A 210 1.18 -9.52 -5.22
CA ASP A 210 1.22 -8.25 -4.52
C ASP A 210 1.93 -8.41 -3.16
N PHE A 211 3.17 -7.91 -3.10
CA PHE A 211 4.03 -7.84 -1.90
C PHE A 211 3.96 -6.50 -1.20
N ARG A 212 3.14 -5.58 -1.71
CA ARG A 212 3.15 -4.23 -1.23
C ARG A 212 2.03 -4.04 -0.24
N GLU A 213 2.32 -3.48 0.92
CA GLU A 213 1.30 -2.93 1.79
C GLU A 213 1.21 -1.43 1.52
N TYR A 214 0.08 -0.82 1.87
CA TYR A 214 0.01 0.64 1.89
C TYR A 214 1.10 1.16 2.83
N ASP A 215 2.05 1.91 2.28
CA ASP A 215 3.09 2.52 3.08
C ASP A 215 2.45 3.61 3.94
N ARG A 216 2.27 3.32 5.22
CA ARG A 216 1.74 4.34 6.14
C ARG A 216 2.71 5.51 6.32
N ALA A 217 3.99 5.36 5.97
CA ALA A 217 5.02 6.39 6.06
C ALA A 217 5.16 7.23 4.78
N LYS A 218 4.95 6.68 3.57
CA LYS A 218 4.82 7.49 2.33
C LYS A 218 3.43 8.09 2.14
N ALA A 219 2.38 7.42 2.60
CA ALA A 219 1.06 8.05 2.69
C ALA A 219 1.06 9.19 3.73
N ALA A 220 2.04 9.22 4.64
CA ALA A 220 2.37 10.35 5.52
C ALA A 220 3.24 11.46 4.85
N GLN A 221 3.63 11.31 3.58
CA GLN A 221 4.07 12.44 2.75
C GLN A 221 2.89 13.12 2.03
N ALA A 222 1.76 12.41 1.90
CA ALA A 222 0.46 12.99 1.54
C ALA A 222 -0.38 13.44 2.77
N ASP A 223 0.19 13.35 3.99
CA ASP A 223 -0.39 13.77 5.29
C ASP A 223 -0.54 15.30 5.42
N GLU A 224 0.01 16.07 4.49
CA GLU A 224 0.39 17.46 4.75
C GLU A 224 -0.75 18.48 4.88
N LEU A 225 -2.04 18.15 4.68
CA LEU A 225 -2.94 19.23 4.22
C LEU A 225 -4.30 19.49 4.83
N VAL A 226 -4.82 18.74 5.81
CA VAL A 226 -6.04 19.21 6.48
C VAL A 226 -6.08 18.90 7.96
N VAL A 227 -5.81 19.93 8.76
CA VAL A 227 -6.09 19.98 10.21
C VAL A 227 -7.56 20.41 10.41
N PRO A 228 -8.31 19.87 11.38
CA PRO A 228 -9.67 20.30 11.67
C PRO A 228 -9.67 21.71 12.27
N LEU A 229 -10.57 22.57 11.79
CA LEU A 229 -10.79 23.89 12.35
C LEU A 229 -11.24 23.77 13.83
N PRO A 230 -10.68 24.56 14.75
CA PRO A 230 -11.11 24.59 16.14
C PRO A 230 -12.55 25.15 16.26
N VAL A 231 -13.24 24.71 17.32
CA VAL A 231 -14.63 25.01 17.75
C VAL A 231 -14.99 26.51 17.88
N ARG A 232 -14.15 27.44 17.42
CA ARG A 232 -14.35 28.89 17.51
C ARG A 232 -15.12 29.51 16.35
N GLU A 233 -15.57 28.71 15.39
CA GLU A 233 -16.28 29.19 14.21
C GLU A 233 -17.69 28.56 14.10
N LEU A 234 -18.56 28.86 15.08
CA LEU A 234 -20.01 28.81 14.86
C LEU A 234 -20.39 30.14 14.22
N HIS A 235 -20.70 30.12 12.92
CA HIS A 235 -20.84 31.33 12.11
C HIS A 235 -22.25 31.93 12.12
N THR A 236 -23.26 31.24 12.66
CA THR A 236 -24.66 31.71 12.66
C THR A 236 -25.35 31.54 14.02
N ASP A 237 -26.33 32.41 14.31
CA ASP A 237 -27.13 32.36 15.56
C ASP A 237 -27.84 31.02 15.74
N ALA A 238 -28.30 30.40 14.64
CA ALA A 238 -28.98 29.11 14.67
C ALA A 238 -28.04 27.97 15.11
N GLU A 239 -26.78 27.99 14.70
CA GLU A 239 -25.79 27.00 15.12
C GLU A 239 -25.43 27.15 16.60
N GLN A 240 -25.34 28.39 17.09
CA GLN A 240 -25.11 28.68 18.50
C GLN A 240 -26.30 28.23 19.37
N GLN A 241 -27.53 28.44 18.90
CA GLN A 241 -28.75 28.05 19.60
C GLN A 241 -28.93 26.53 19.66
N LEU A 242 -28.61 25.82 18.56
CA LEU A 242 -28.57 24.36 18.54
C LEU A 242 -27.55 23.81 19.56
N CYS A 243 -26.33 24.36 19.56
CA CYS A 243 -25.27 23.97 20.49
C CYS A 243 -25.70 24.17 21.95
N ALA A 244 -26.26 25.35 22.28
CA ALA A 244 -26.75 25.65 23.62
C ALA A 244 -27.88 24.71 24.08
N SER A 245 -28.82 24.39 23.18
CA SER A 245 -29.91 23.44 23.47
C SER A 245 -29.37 22.05 23.80
N TRP A 246 -28.40 21.57 23.01
CA TRP A 246 -27.81 20.24 23.18
C TRP A 246 -26.96 20.12 24.44
N ILE A 247 -26.21 21.17 24.79
CA ILE A 247 -25.49 21.23 26.07
C ILE A 247 -26.47 21.21 27.25
N GLY A 248 -27.61 21.89 27.13
CA GLY A 248 -28.68 21.85 28.14
C GLY A 248 -29.29 20.46 28.33
N GLU A 249 -29.45 19.69 27.25
CA GLU A 249 -30.08 18.36 27.27
C GLU A 249 -29.11 17.23 27.65
N HIS A 250 -27.85 17.32 27.20
CA HIS A 250 -26.87 16.23 27.30
C HIS A 250 -25.65 16.53 28.18
N GLY A 251 -25.56 17.73 28.76
CA GLY A 251 -24.42 18.14 29.59
C GLY A 251 -23.18 18.49 28.78
N ASP A 252 -22.00 18.42 29.41
CA ASP A 252 -20.74 18.82 28.80
C ASP A 252 -20.44 17.97 27.53
N PRO A 253 -20.15 18.58 26.36
CA PRO A 253 -19.77 17.87 25.14
C PRO A 253 -18.59 16.90 25.29
N ALA A 254 -17.72 17.13 26.27
CA ALA A 254 -16.63 16.23 26.63
C ALA A 254 -17.13 14.85 27.11
N ASP A 255 -18.32 14.80 27.70
CA ASP A 255 -18.92 13.60 28.30
C ASP A 255 -19.97 12.93 27.39
N TRP A 256 -20.27 13.53 26.23
CA TRP A 256 -21.25 12.96 25.30
C TRP A 256 -20.84 11.57 24.81
N SER A 257 -21.82 10.66 24.81
CA SER A 257 -21.66 9.34 24.18
C SER A 257 -21.36 9.48 22.67
N GLN A 258 -20.79 8.44 22.08
CA GLN A 258 -20.53 8.41 20.63
C GLN A 258 -21.82 8.61 19.82
N GLU A 259 -22.93 8.03 20.26
CA GLU A 259 -24.24 8.18 19.64
C GLU A 259 -24.74 9.63 19.72
N THR A 260 -24.64 10.26 20.89
CA THR A 260 -24.99 11.67 21.09
C THR A 260 -24.18 12.59 20.18
N ARG A 261 -22.86 12.37 20.05
CA ARG A 261 -22.00 13.17 19.16
C ARG A 261 -22.38 13.03 17.69
N LEU A 262 -22.72 11.82 17.25
CA LEU A 262 -23.13 11.57 15.87
C LEU A 262 -24.48 12.24 15.56
N THR A 263 -25.44 12.15 16.48
CA THR A 263 -26.74 12.80 16.30
C THR A 263 -26.61 14.32 16.28
N TYR A 264 -25.79 14.92 17.16
CA TYR A 264 -25.50 16.35 17.12
C TYR A 264 -24.90 16.80 15.79
N ALA A 265 -23.88 16.07 15.31
CA ALA A 265 -23.19 16.39 14.06
C ALA A 265 -24.13 16.31 12.85
N ASN A 266 -25.03 15.33 12.82
CA ASN A 266 -26.02 15.18 11.76
C ASN A 266 -27.05 16.31 11.77
N THR A 267 -27.54 16.71 12.95
CA THR A 267 -28.48 17.83 13.10
C THR A 267 -27.84 19.14 12.68
N LEU A 268 -26.58 19.38 13.07
CA LEU A 268 -25.82 20.56 12.67
C LEU A 268 -25.57 20.59 11.15
N ALA A 269 -25.29 19.44 10.53
CA ALA A 269 -25.15 19.33 9.08
C ALA A 269 -26.46 19.60 8.34
N HIS A 270 -27.59 19.14 8.87
CA HIS A 270 -28.91 19.41 8.30
C HIS A 270 -29.25 20.90 8.33
N LEU A 271 -28.97 21.57 9.46
CA LEU A 271 -29.13 23.01 9.63
C LEU A 271 -28.28 23.80 8.63
N ARG A 272 -27.01 23.42 8.46
CA ARG A 272 -26.08 24.05 7.50
C ARG A 272 -26.49 23.87 6.04
N ALA A 273 -27.21 22.80 5.73
CA ALA A 273 -27.79 22.57 4.41
C ALA A 273 -29.09 23.38 4.16
N GLY A 274 -29.49 24.26 5.08
CA GLY A 274 -30.72 25.06 4.99
C GLY A 274 -31.97 24.31 5.44
N GLY A 275 -31.81 23.15 6.10
CA GLY A 275 -32.90 22.47 6.78
C GLY A 275 -33.37 23.25 8.00
N ALA A 276 -34.68 23.27 8.24
CA ALA A 276 -35.23 23.80 9.49
C ALA A 276 -34.94 22.82 10.64
N LEU A 277 -34.62 23.37 11.82
CA LEU A 277 -34.49 22.61 13.08
C LEU A 277 -35.85 22.12 13.58
#